data_AF-A0A5N9BSJ2-F1
#
_entry.id   AF-A0A5N9BSJ2-F1
#
_cell.length_a   1.000
_cell.length_b   1.000
_cell.length_c   1.000
_cell.angle_alpha   90.00
_cell.angle_beta   90.00
_cell.angle_gamma   90.00
#
_symmetry.space_group_name_H-M   'P 1'
#
loop_
_entity.id
_entity.type
_entity.pdbx_description
1 polymer ?
#
loop_
_entity_poly.entity_id
_entity_poly.type
_entity_poly.pdbx_seq_one_letter_code
_entity_poly.pdbx_strand_id
1 'polypeptide(L)'
;MDTRTSFRNAVQDAQAFNTDKVDRRPGFISSVGRMGKSQKRDVRALPAIDNARRGPVADVARLMAEGTTSAVEQVRNALEVINRLQPELNAFAHLAPEAELMELAESLDRERAAGKIRSPLHGLPISVKDVVHVKGMPTSS
;
A
#
# COMPACT_ATOMS: atom_id res chain seq x y z
N MET A 1 -3.40 -25.95 -8.78
CA MET A 1 -4.50 -25.60 -9.71
C MET A 1 -4.14 -24.26 -10.32
N ASP A 2 -4.02 -24.15 -11.64
CA ASP A 2 -3.63 -22.89 -12.29
C ASP A 2 -4.72 -21.81 -12.13
N THR A 3 -4.32 -20.54 -12.02
CA THR A 3 -5.20 -19.40 -11.71
C THR A 3 -6.31 -19.23 -12.75
N ARG A 4 -6.00 -19.47 -14.02
CA ARG A 4 -7.00 -19.42 -15.12
C ARG A 4 -8.09 -20.49 -14.98
N THR A 5 -7.73 -21.68 -14.54
CA THR A 5 -8.69 -22.77 -14.29
C THR A 5 -9.56 -22.44 -13.09
N SER A 6 -8.96 -21.89 -12.03
CA SER A 6 -9.70 -21.44 -10.85
C SER A 6 -10.72 -20.34 -11.17
N PHE A 7 -10.35 -19.39 -12.03
CA PHE A 7 -11.25 -18.33 -12.46
C PHE A 7 -12.43 -18.85 -13.28
N ARG A 8 -12.20 -19.74 -14.25
CA ARG A 8 -13.29 -20.34 -15.04
C ARG A 8 -14.30 -21.08 -14.18
N ASN A 9 -13.82 -21.81 -13.17
CA ASN A 9 -14.69 -22.53 -12.24
C ASN A 9 -15.52 -21.56 -11.40
N ALA A 10 -14.94 -20.46 -10.91
CA ALA A 10 -15.70 -19.42 -10.20
C ALA A 10 -16.79 -18.78 -11.08
N VAL A 11 -16.49 -18.54 -12.36
CA VAL A 11 -17.47 -17.99 -13.31
C VAL A 11 -18.63 -18.97 -13.53
N GLN A 12 -18.34 -20.26 -13.69
CA GLN A 12 -19.38 -21.29 -13.81
C GLN A 12 -20.24 -21.39 -12.54
N ASP A 13 -19.62 -21.39 -11.36
CA ASP A 13 -20.32 -21.41 -10.07
C ASP A 13 -21.27 -20.20 -9.93
N ALA A 14 -20.82 -19.00 -10.33
CA ALA A 14 -21.63 -17.79 -10.30
C ALA A 14 -22.80 -17.82 -11.29
N GLN A 15 -22.58 -18.38 -12.48
CA GLN A 15 -23.62 -18.50 -13.52
C GLN A 15 -24.68 -19.55 -13.19
N ALA A 16 -24.28 -20.63 -12.51
CA ALA A 16 -25.18 -21.69 -12.07
C ALA A 16 -25.96 -21.32 -10.79
N PHE A 17 -25.60 -20.22 -10.13
CA PHE A 17 -26.24 -19.79 -8.90
C PHE A 17 -27.65 -19.25 -9.16
N ASN A 18 -28.67 -19.96 -8.67
CA ASN A 18 -30.06 -19.52 -8.71
C ASN A 18 -30.39 -18.74 -7.43
N THR A 19 -30.95 -17.53 -7.59
CA THR A 19 -31.41 -16.71 -6.46
C THR A 19 -32.85 -17.11 -6.13
N ASP A 20 -33.08 -17.76 -4.99
CA ASP A 20 -34.44 -17.83 -4.47
C ASP A 20 -34.92 -16.41 -4.07
N LYS A 21 -36.24 -16.18 -4.06
CA LYS A 21 -36.91 -14.87 -3.85
C LYS A 21 -36.50 -14.06 -2.61
N VAL A 22 -35.69 -14.63 -1.72
CA VAL A 22 -35.04 -13.89 -0.65
C VAL A 22 -33.66 -13.53 -1.19
N ASP A 23 -33.49 -12.25 -1.50
CA ASP A 23 -32.33 -11.60 -2.13
C ASP A 23 -31.03 -11.73 -1.31
N ARG A 24 -30.64 -12.97 -1.02
CA ARG A 24 -29.39 -13.35 -0.37
C ARG A 24 -28.37 -13.51 -1.47
N ARG A 25 -27.74 -12.39 -1.84
CA ARG A 25 -26.52 -12.43 -2.65
C ARG A 25 -25.52 -13.34 -1.92
N PRO A 26 -25.01 -14.41 -2.54
CA PRO A 26 -24.03 -15.26 -1.92
C PRO A 26 -22.73 -14.47 -1.87
N GLY A 27 -22.47 -13.79 -0.76
CA GLY A 27 -21.13 -13.34 -0.46
C GLY A 27 -20.26 -14.58 -0.41
N PHE A 28 -19.50 -14.84 -1.48
CA PHE A 28 -18.50 -15.89 -1.56
C PHE A 28 -19.05 -17.33 -1.55
N ILE A 29 -19.71 -17.76 -2.62
CA ILE A 29 -19.77 -19.19 -2.96
C ILE A 29 -19.10 -19.37 -4.32
N SER A 30 -17.77 -19.41 -4.32
CA SER A 30 -17.06 -20.17 -5.35
C SER A 30 -16.24 -21.24 -4.64
N SER A 31 -16.22 -22.43 -5.22
CA SER A 31 -15.39 -23.57 -4.79
C SER A 31 -13.87 -23.29 -4.85
N VAL A 32 -13.49 -22.09 -5.30
CA VAL A 32 -12.13 -21.51 -5.25
C VAL A 32 -11.64 -21.25 -3.82
N GLY A 33 -12.51 -21.37 -2.82
CA GLY A 33 -12.20 -21.20 -1.39
C GLY A 33 -11.16 -22.15 -0.78
N ARG A 34 -10.57 -23.10 -1.53
CA ARG A 34 -9.29 -23.72 -1.10
C ARG A 34 -8.11 -22.86 -1.54
N MET A 35 -8.16 -21.55 -1.27
CA MET A 35 -6.91 -20.82 -1.04
C MET A 35 -6.21 -21.56 0.10
N GLY A 36 -4.96 -21.98 -0.14
CA GLY A 36 -4.15 -22.61 0.91
C GLY A 36 -4.26 -21.78 2.19
N LYS A 37 -4.32 -22.45 3.36
CA LYS A 37 -4.51 -21.80 4.66
C LYS A 37 -3.75 -20.48 4.64
N SER A 38 -4.48 -19.36 4.74
CA SER A 38 -3.84 -18.05 4.91
C SER A 38 -2.83 -18.25 6.02
N GLN A 39 -1.54 -18.08 5.71
CA GLN A 39 -0.50 -18.14 6.73
C GLN A 39 -0.96 -17.15 7.79
N LYS A 40 -1.30 -17.65 8.98
CA LYS A 40 -1.55 -16.78 10.13
C LYS A 40 -0.20 -16.18 10.47
N ARG A 41 0.09 -15.04 9.85
CA ARG A 41 1.29 -14.27 10.15
C ARG A 41 1.04 -13.58 11.47
N ASP A 42 1.85 -13.89 12.47
CA ASP A 42 1.75 -13.22 13.75
C ASP A 42 2.34 -11.81 13.63
N VAL A 43 1.50 -10.86 13.21
CA VAL A 43 1.87 -9.45 13.03
C VAL A 43 2.43 -8.86 14.33
N ARG A 44 2.06 -9.41 15.50
CA ARG A 44 2.56 -8.93 16.80
C ARG A 44 3.95 -9.46 17.14
N ALA A 45 4.37 -10.55 16.50
CA ALA A 45 5.71 -11.11 16.64
C ALA A 45 6.72 -10.46 15.67
N LEU A 46 6.27 -9.56 14.78
CA LEU A 46 7.16 -8.86 13.87
C LEU A 46 8.12 -7.94 14.64
N PRO A 47 9.36 -7.79 14.14
CA PRO A 47 10.35 -6.93 14.77
C PRO A 47 9.82 -5.49 14.92
N ALA A 48 10.01 -4.92 16.11
CA ALA A 48 9.71 -3.52 16.36
C ALA A 48 10.54 -2.62 15.44
N ILE A 49 9.92 -1.54 14.96
CA ILE A 49 10.61 -0.50 14.20
C ILE A 49 10.70 0.74 15.07
N ASP A 50 11.91 1.00 15.55
CA ASP A 50 12.19 2.09 16.47
C ASP A 50 12.15 3.46 15.76
N ASN A 51 12.43 3.49 14.45
CA ASN A 51 12.44 4.70 13.61
C ASN A 51 11.07 5.00 12.95
N ALA A 52 10.07 4.13 13.14
CA ALA A 52 8.76 4.32 12.51
C ALA A 52 7.93 5.32 13.32
N ARG A 53 7.89 6.57 12.86
CA ARG A 53 7.06 7.60 13.48
C ARG A 53 5.58 7.21 13.40
N ARG A 54 4.91 7.18 14.55
CA ARG A 54 3.45 7.01 14.67
C ARG A 54 2.81 8.34 15.03
N GLY A 55 1.60 8.56 14.55
CA GLY A 55 0.78 9.72 14.92
C GLY A 55 0.05 10.34 13.73
N PRO A 56 -0.67 11.44 13.96
CA PRO A 56 -1.32 12.23 12.92
C PRO A 56 -0.33 12.70 11.85
N VAL A 57 -0.76 12.64 10.59
CA VAL A 57 -0.01 13.18 9.45
C VAL A 57 0.29 14.68 9.63
N ALA A 58 -0.65 15.42 10.23
CA ALA A 58 -0.50 16.83 10.57
C ALA A 58 0.74 17.11 11.43
N ASP A 59 1.10 16.20 12.34
CA ASP A 59 2.28 16.38 13.17
C ASP A 59 3.57 16.23 12.37
N VAL A 60 3.58 15.44 11.27
CA VAL A 60 4.78 15.36 10.41
C VAL A 60 4.92 16.66 9.62
N ALA A 61 3.82 17.12 9.03
CA ALA A 61 3.79 18.36 8.27
C ALA A 61 4.28 19.56 9.11
N ARG A 62 3.90 19.60 10.39
CA ARG A 62 4.41 20.59 11.34
C ARG A 62 5.92 20.47 11.57
N LEU A 63 6.44 19.29 11.87
CA LEU A 63 7.89 19.08 12.05
C LEU A 63 8.69 19.42 10.78
N MET A 64 8.14 19.16 9.60
CA MET A 64 8.75 19.55 8.32
C MET A 64 8.76 21.07 8.13
N ALA A 65 7.69 21.76 8.55
CA ALA A 65 7.65 23.22 8.53
C ALA A 65 8.62 23.85 9.55
N GLU A 66 8.82 23.19 10.69
CA GLU A 66 9.80 23.57 11.73
C GLU A 66 11.25 23.20 11.34
N GLY A 67 11.47 22.51 10.22
CA GLY A 67 12.80 22.05 9.79
C GLY A 67 13.39 20.94 10.65
N THR A 68 12.59 20.31 11.51
CA THR A 68 13.00 19.19 12.38
C THR A 68 13.05 17.87 11.60
N THR A 69 12.38 17.79 10.45
CA THR A 69 12.53 16.69 9.52
C THR A 69 12.36 17.15 8.06
N SER A 70 12.71 16.29 7.11
CA SER A 70 12.66 16.57 5.67
C SER A 70 11.87 15.49 4.91
N ALA A 71 11.47 15.78 3.67
CA ALA A 71 10.82 14.80 2.79
C ALA A 71 11.75 13.61 2.55
N VAL A 72 13.05 13.89 2.35
CA VAL A 72 14.10 12.88 2.20
C VAL A 72 14.14 11.92 3.38
N GLU A 73 14.12 12.43 4.62
CA GLU A 73 14.10 11.58 5.82
C GLU A 73 12.81 10.76 5.92
N GLN A 74 11.65 11.35 5.61
CA GLN A 74 10.39 10.62 5.67
C GLN A 74 10.34 9.48 4.64
N VAL A 75 10.84 9.70 3.42
CA VAL A 75 10.95 8.66 2.39
C VAL A 75 11.94 7.58 2.80
N ARG A 76 13.12 7.95 3.31
CA ARG A 76 14.13 6.99 3.80
C ARG A 76 13.58 6.10 4.91
N ASN A 77 12.91 6.68 5.89
CA ASN A 77 12.32 5.94 7.00
C ASN A 77 11.22 4.97 6.51
N ALA A 78 10.40 5.40 5.54
CA ALA A 78 9.38 4.54 4.93
C ALA A 78 10.01 3.36 4.18
N LEU A 79 11.05 3.59 3.38
CA LEU A 79 11.75 2.54 2.65
C LEU A 79 12.45 1.56 3.58
N GLU A 80 13.05 2.03 4.68
CA GLU A 80 13.64 1.16 5.72
C GLU A 80 12.58 0.21 6.31
N VAL A 81 11.40 0.74 6.66
CA VAL A 81 10.26 -0.04 7.17
C VAL A 81 9.81 -1.08 6.14
N ILE A 82 9.67 -0.67 4.89
CA ILE A 82 9.24 -1.53 3.79
C ILE A 82 10.25 -2.65 3.60
N ASN A 83 11.54 -2.35 3.46
CA ASN A 83 12.58 -3.34 3.23
C ASN A 83 12.64 -4.37 4.37
N ARG A 84 12.42 -3.94 5.61
CA ARG A 84 12.43 -4.83 6.78
C ARG A 84 11.19 -5.72 6.87
N LEU A 85 10.01 -5.19 6.59
CA LEU A 85 8.74 -5.89 6.85
C LEU A 85 8.09 -6.50 5.62
N GLN A 86 8.42 -6.07 4.41
CA GLN A 86 7.81 -6.56 3.18
C GLN A 86 7.95 -8.08 2.99
N PRO A 87 9.06 -8.76 3.34
CA PRO A 87 9.13 -10.22 3.26
C PRO A 87 8.07 -10.92 4.12
N GLU A 88 7.73 -10.32 5.25
CA GLU A 88 6.78 -10.85 6.22
C GLU A 88 5.35 -10.37 5.96
N LEU A 89 5.14 -9.15 5.48
CA LEU A 89 3.82 -8.56 5.30
C LEU A 89 3.30 -8.71 3.88
N ASN A 90 4.18 -8.69 2.89
CA ASN A 90 3.82 -8.63 1.47
C ASN A 90 2.76 -7.55 1.19
N ALA A 91 2.95 -6.36 1.76
CA ALA A 91 1.97 -5.26 1.76
C ALA A 91 1.93 -4.48 0.45
N PHE A 92 3.06 -4.44 -0.29
CA PHE A 92 3.19 -3.72 -1.56
C PHE A 92 3.27 -4.70 -2.73
N ALA A 93 2.44 -4.52 -3.75
CA ALA A 93 2.55 -5.27 -5.01
C ALA A 93 3.69 -4.75 -5.88
N HIS A 94 3.83 -3.42 -5.92
CA HIS A 94 4.86 -2.69 -6.65
C HIS A 94 5.40 -1.57 -5.77
N LEU A 95 6.70 -1.27 -5.92
CA LEU A 95 7.34 -0.09 -5.35
C LEU A 95 7.86 0.77 -6.50
N ALA A 96 7.72 2.08 -6.36
CA ALA A 96 8.38 3.01 -7.25
C ALA A 96 9.92 2.90 -7.07
N PRO A 97 10.71 3.18 -8.12
CA PRO A 97 12.17 3.14 -8.00
C PRO A 97 12.66 4.06 -6.89
N GLU A 98 13.53 3.54 -6.02
CA GLU A 98 14.05 4.29 -4.87
C GLU A 98 14.73 5.59 -5.29
N ALA A 99 15.50 5.57 -6.37
CA ALA A 99 16.14 6.77 -6.92
C ALA A 99 15.12 7.87 -7.27
N GLU A 100 14.02 7.52 -7.95
CA GLU A 100 12.97 8.47 -8.32
C GLU A 100 12.24 9.04 -7.08
N LEU A 101 12.00 8.20 -6.07
CA LEU A 101 11.40 8.64 -4.81
C LEU A 101 12.30 9.64 -4.07
N MET A 102 13.60 9.38 -4.03
CA MET A 102 14.59 10.24 -3.37
C MET A 102 14.78 11.56 -4.12
N GLU A 103 14.88 11.52 -5.45
CA GLU A 103 14.96 12.74 -6.29
C GLU A 103 13.72 13.62 -6.12
N LEU A 104 12.52 13.02 -6.09
CA LEU A 104 11.28 13.75 -5.85
C LEU A 104 11.28 14.39 -4.46
N ALA A 105 11.68 13.65 -3.43
CA ALA A 105 11.74 14.15 -2.05
C ALA A 105 12.68 15.35 -1.93
N GLU A 106 13.90 15.26 -2.49
CA GLU A 106 14.86 16.37 -2.53
C GLU A 106 14.28 17.59 -3.24
N SER A 107 13.57 17.40 -4.35
CA SER A 107 12.93 18.51 -5.07
C SER A 107 11.86 19.21 -4.20
N LEU A 108 11.08 18.45 -3.44
CA LEU A 108 10.03 18.97 -2.56
C LEU A 108 10.63 19.69 -1.35
N ASP A 109 11.76 19.22 -0.83
CA ASP A 109 12.51 19.94 0.21
C ASP A 109 13.08 21.27 -0.30
N ARG A 110 13.64 21.29 -1.52
CA ARG A 110 14.07 22.56 -2.17
C ARG A 110 12.91 23.52 -2.37
N GLU A 111 11.75 23.04 -2.78
CA GLU A 111 10.55 23.87 -2.91
C GLU A 111 10.07 24.42 -1.57
N ARG A 112 10.08 23.59 -0.52
CA ARG A 112 9.75 24.02 0.84
C ARG A 112 10.69 25.13 1.31
N ALA A 113 11.99 24.97 1.11
CA ALA A 113 12.98 26.00 1.44
C ALA A 113 12.77 27.31 0.65
N ALA A 114 12.25 27.21 -0.58
CA ALA A 114 11.87 28.37 -1.40
C ALA A 114 10.46 28.92 -1.10
N GLY A 115 9.77 28.43 -0.07
CA GLY A 115 8.41 28.86 0.31
C GLY A 115 7.29 28.36 -0.62
N LYS A 116 7.57 27.41 -1.51
CA LYS A 116 6.63 26.87 -2.50
C LYS A 116 5.96 25.58 -1.98
N ILE A 117 5.01 25.74 -1.07
CA ILE A 117 4.24 24.60 -0.51
C ILE A 117 3.06 24.29 -1.42
N ARG A 118 3.01 23.05 -1.94
CA ARG A 118 1.96 22.61 -2.89
C ARG A 118 0.65 22.21 -2.22
N SER A 119 0.72 21.62 -1.02
CA SER A 119 -0.44 21.11 -0.28
C SER A 119 -0.10 20.84 1.19
N PRO A 120 -1.09 20.55 2.05
CA PRO A 120 -0.84 20.05 3.42
C PRO A 120 -0.02 18.75 3.48
N LEU A 121 0.08 18.00 2.37
CA LEU A 121 0.85 16.76 2.25
C LEU A 121 2.20 16.95 1.54
N HIS A 122 2.67 18.19 1.36
CA HIS A 122 3.90 18.50 0.63
C HIS A 122 5.11 17.74 1.17
N GLY A 123 5.67 16.81 0.39
CA GLY A 123 6.85 16.02 0.76
C GLY A 123 6.56 14.79 1.63
N LEU A 124 5.30 14.46 1.91
CA LEU A 124 4.95 13.27 2.68
C LEU A 124 4.79 12.04 1.77
N PRO A 125 5.42 10.89 2.10
CA PRO A 125 5.23 9.66 1.35
C PRO A 125 3.81 9.11 1.54
N ILE A 126 3.22 8.61 0.47
CA ILE A 126 1.91 7.95 0.48
C ILE A 126 1.99 6.62 -0.27
N SER A 127 1.15 5.67 0.13
CA SER A 127 0.89 4.46 -0.65
C SER A 127 -0.46 4.57 -1.37
N VAL A 128 -0.54 3.94 -2.53
CA VAL A 128 -1.76 3.90 -3.34
C VAL A 128 -2.16 2.44 -3.50
N LYS A 129 -3.45 2.14 -3.28
CA LYS A 129 -3.97 0.79 -3.48
C LYS A 129 -3.91 0.42 -4.96
N ASP A 130 -3.46 -0.78 -5.30
CA ASP A 130 -3.26 -1.27 -6.68
C ASP A 130 -4.56 -1.46 -7.52
N VAL A 131 -5.69 -0.92 -7.03
CA VAL A 131 -6.94 -0.77 -7.80
C VAL A 131 -7.06 0.63 -8.40
N VAL A 132 -6.08 1.49 -8.17
CA VAL A 132 -6.04 2.89 -8.63
C VAL A 132 -4.84 3.05 -9.56
N HIS A 133 -5.10 3.55 -10.77
CA HIS A 133 -4.05 3.77 -11.77
C HIS A 133 -3.08 4.87 -11.32
N VAL A 134 -1.79 4.54 -11.31
CA VAL A 134 -0.70 5.49 -11.12
C VAL A 134 0.10 5.56 -12.42
N LYS A 135 0.23 6.77 -12.98
CA LYS A 135 0.94 6.96 -14.26
C LYS A 135 2.37 6.42 -14.16
N GLY A 136 2.74 5.55 -15.11
CA GLY A 136 4.09 4.97 -15.18
C GLY A 136 4.33 3.76 -14.27
N MET A 137 3.33 3.32 -13.49
CA MET A 137 3.40 2.13 -12.65
C MET A 137 2.45 1.05 -13.16
N PRO A 138 2.75 -0.24 -12.93
CA PRO A 138 1.80 -1.32 -13.20
C PRO A 138 0.53 -1.16 -12.36
N THR A 139 -0.58 -1.73 -12.85
CA THR A 139 -1.80 -1.95 -12.08
C THR A 139 -2.28 -3.36 -12.41
N SER A 140 -2.50 -4.19 -11.40
CA SER A 140 -2.77 -5.62 -11.57
C SER A 140 -4.19 -6.06 -11.19
N SER A 141 -5.06 -5.11 -10.86
CA SER A 141 -6.47 -5.35 -10.48
C SER A 141 -7.42 -5.50 -11.66
#